data_AF-A0A7L4TH02-F1
#
_entry.id   AF-A0A7L4TH02-F1
#
_cell.length_a   1.000
_cell.length_b   1.000
_cell.length_c   1.000
_cell.angle_alpha   90.00
_cell.angle_beta   90.00
_cell.angle_gamma   90.00
#
_symmetry.space_group_name_H-M   'P 1'
#
loop_
_entity.id
_entity.type
_entity.pdbx_description
1 polymer ?
#
loop_
_entity_poly.entity_id
_entity_poly.type
_entity_poly.pdbx_seq_one_letter_code
_entity_poly.pdbx_strand_id
1 'polypeptide(L)'
;DAIVPWAQMPASVLNSKEHQQLALEIAQKSMTLLQNKNNILPLNKNSNKLASIGPNVDNEPMLWGNYNGTPHKTITIRKGIESKVTKNKILYDKSSDLVEEKITKTYFDQISFEGEKGMKATYWNNPDREG
;
A
#
# COMPACT_ATOMS: atom_id res chain seq x y z
N ASP A 1 29.21 -5.81 -34.39
CA ASP A 1 28.22 -4.81 -33.93
C ASP A 1 27.24 -4.30 -35.00
N ALA A 2 27.64 -4.18 -36.28
CA ALA A 2 26.76 -3.66 -37.34
C ALA A 2 25.54 -4.55 -37.71
N ILE A 3 25.52 -5.82 -37.29
CA ILE A 3 24.47 -6.80 -37.66
C ILE A 3 23.34 -6.85 -36.62
N VAL A 4 23.50 -6.20 -35.44
CA VAL A 4 22.50 -6.20 -34.37
C VAL A 4 21.83 -4.83 -34.31
N PRO A 5 20.60 -4.67 -34.84
CA PRO A 5 19.95 -3.35 -34.93
C PRO A 5 19.81 -2.65 -33.57
N TRP A 6 19.60 -3.42 -32.50
CA TRP A 6 19.43 -2.94 -31.13
C TRP A 6 20.75 -2.45 -30.50
N ALA A 7 21.90 -2.93 -30.98
CA ALA A 7 23.21 -2.50 -30.48
C ALA A 7 23.53 -1.05 -30.86
N GLN A 8 22.79 -0.47 -31.82
CA GLN A 8 22.93 0.91 -32.27
C GLN A 8 21.95 1.87 -31.56
N MET A 9 21.06 1.36 -30.69
CA MET A 9 20.11 2.22 -29.98
C MET A 9 20.85 3.10 -28.97
N PRO A 10 20.64 4.43 -28.99
CA PRO A 10 21.31 5.31 -28.03
C PRO A 10 20.75 5.09 -26.63
N ALA A 11 21.57 5.26 -25.59
CA ALA A 11 21.09 5.13 -24.21
C ALA A 11 19.95 6.12 -23.87
N SER A 12 19.80 7.21 -24.65
CA SER A 12 18.73 8.21 -24.48
C SER A 12 17.32 7.69 -24.72
N VAL A 13 17.13 6.59 -25.45
CA VAL A 13 15.81 5.94 -25.59
C VAL A 13 15.46 5.04 -24.40
N LEU A 14 16.44 4.66 -23.57
CA LEU A 14 16.15 3.87 -22.37
C LEU A 14 15.34 4.71 -21.38
N ASN A 15 14.24 4.15 -20.89
CA ASN A 15 13.33 4.82 -19.94
C ASN A 15 12.88 6.23 -20.40
N SER A 16 12.72 6.44 -21.72
CA SER A 16 12.23 7.71 -22.27
C SER A 16 10.80 8.04 -21.80
N LYS A 17 10.34 9.28 -22.02
CA LYS A 17 8.98 9.69 -21.65
C LYS A 17 7.92 8.85 -22.36
N GLU A 18 8.17 8.47 -23.61
CA GLU A 18 7.29 7.64 -24.43
C GLU A 18 7.17 6.23 -23.84
N HIS A 19 8.30 5.62 -23.42
CA HIS A 19 8.28 4.33 -22.73
C HIS A 19 7.54 4.40 -21.38
N GLN A 20 7.76 5.47 -20.61
CA GLN A 20 7.04 5.67 -19.34
C GLN A 20 5.53 5.81 -19.55
N GLN A 21 5.12 6.54 -20.58
CA GLN A 21 3.70 6.74 -20.91
C GLN A 21 3.04 5.43 -21.39
N LEU A 22 3.73 4.67 -22.24
CA LEU A 22 3.25 3.35 -22.69
C LEU A 22 3.11 2.37 -21.52
N ALA A 23 4.10 2.33 -20.62
CA ALA A 23 4.03 1.49 -19.42
C ALA A 23 2.84 1.86 -18.52
N LEU A 24 2.59 3.16 -18.34
CA LEU A 24 1.42 3.65 -17.60
C LEU A 24 0.10 3.24 -18.27
N GLU A 25 0.00 3.35 -19.58
CA GLU A 25 -1.19 2.94 -20.35
C GLU A 25 -1.47 1.44 -20.20
N ILE A 26 -0.43 0.60 -20.34
CA ILE A 26 -0.54 -0.85 -20.17
C ILE A 26 -1.03 -1.17 -18.75
N ALA A 27 -0.44 -0.56 -17.72
CA ALA A 27 -0.86 -0.76 -16.33
C ALA A 27 -2.32 -0.34 -16.08
N GLN A 28 -2.79 0.74 -16.72
CA GLN A 28 -4.18 1.17 -16.64
C GLN A 28 -5.14 0.18 -17.31
N LYS A 29 -4.73 -0.39 -18.43
CA LYS A 29 -5.53 -1.36 -19.21
C LYS A 29 -5.50 -2.78 -18.65
N SER A 30 -4.50 -3.13 -17.83
CA SER A 30 -4.36 -4.46 -17.23
C SER A 30 -5.23 -4.67 -15.98
N MET A 31 -5.70 -3.59 -15.35
CA MET A 31 -6.54 -3.69 -14.14
C MET A 31 -7.94 -4.20 -14.47
N THR A 32 -8.45 -5.13 -13.65
CA THR A 32 -9.82 -5.65 -13.76
C THR A 32 -10.63 -5.24 -12.53
N LEU A 33 -11.77 -4.58 -12.75
CA LEU A 33 -12.71 -4.24 -11.67
C LEU A 33 -13.57 -5.47 -11.32
N LEU A 34 -13.30 -6.10 -10.18
CA LEU A 34 -14.05 -7.28 -9.74
C LEU A 34 -15.38 -6.95 -9.04
N GLN A 35 -15.42 -5.87 -8.27
CA GLN A 35 -16.60 -5.47 -7.51
C GLN A 35 -16.68 -3.95 -7.37
N ASN A 36 -17.89 -3.41 -7.58
CA ASN A 36 -18.23 -2.03 -7.25
C ASN A 36 -19.69 -1.96 -6.80
N LYS A 37 -19.93 -2.09 -5.49
CA LYS A 37 -21.28 -1.92 -4.91
C LYS A 37 -21.44 -0.47 -4.47
N ASN A 38 -22.68 0.05 -4.54
CA ASN A 38 -23.04 1.38 -4.04
C ASN A 38 -22.25 2.54 -4.67
N ASN A 39 -21.76 2.38 -5.90
CA ASN A 39 -21.00 3.40 -6.62
C ASN A 39 -19.81 3.97 -5.82
N ILE A 40 -19.10 3.12 -5.07
CA ILE A 40 -17.92 3.53 -4.30
C ILE A 40 -16.84 4.10 -5.24
N LEU A 41 -16.65 3.46 -6.40
CA LEU A 41 -15.76 3.94 -7.45
C LEU A 41 -16.56 4.63 -8.57
N PRO A 42 -16.03 5.71 -9.18
CA PRO A 42 -14.71 6.32 -8.91
C PRO A 42 -14.68 7.12 -7.59
N LEU A 43 -13.52 7.16 -6.94
CA LEU A 43 -13.36 7.94 -5.71
C LEU A 43 -13.56 9.44 -5.96
N ASN A 44 -14.30 10.10 -5.07
CA ASN A 44 -14.46 11.55 -5.09
C ASN A 44 -13.16 12.24 -4.64
N LYS A 45 -12.51 12.94 -5.57
CA LYS A 45 -11.28 13.71 -5.30
C LYS A 45 -11.46 14.85 -4.30
N ASN A 46 -12.70 15.32 -4.12
CA ASN A 46 -13.05 16.39 -3.19
C ASN A 46 -13.44 15.87 -1.80
N SER A 47 -13.46 14.54 -1.57
CA SER A 47 -13.73 13.96 -0.25
C SER A 47 -12.85 14.62 0.82
N ASN A 48 -13.37 14.75 2.04
CA ASN A 48 -12.70 15.50 3.09
C ASN A 48 -11.51 14.74 3.68
N LYS A 49 -11.55 13.40 3.69
CA LYS A 49 -10.46 12.52 4.18
C LYS A 49 -10.46 11.17 3.46
N LEU A 50 -9.28 10.62 3.22
CA LEU A 50 -9.04 9.29 2.66
C LEU A 50 -8.05 8.56 3.56
N ALA A 51 -8.36 7.32 3.94
CA ALA A 51 -7.41 6.46 4.63
C ALA A 51 -6.91 5.39 3.67
N SER A 52 -5.60 5.24 3.56
CA SER A 52 -4.95 4.19 2.78
C SER A 52 -4.30 3.20 3.75
N ILE A 53 -4.86 1.99 3.81
CA ILE A 53 -4.52 1.00 4.83
C ILE A 53 -4.03 -0.28 4.18
N GLY A 54 -2.93 -0.84 4.69
CA GLY A 54 -2.44 -2.18 4.36
C GLY A 54 -0.96 -2.24 4.01
N PRO A 55 -0.35 -3.44 4.06
CA PRO A 55 1.09 -3.64 3.90
C PRO A 55 1.65 -3.20 2.54
N ASN A 56 0.78 -3.15 1.54
CA ASN A 56 1.12 -2.90 0.15
C ASN A 56 1.02 -1.43 -0.27
N VAL A 57 0.39 -0.60 0.56
CA VAL A 57 0.06 0.79 0.21
C VAL A 57 1.30 1.62 -0.10
N ASP A 58 2.40 1.40 0.62
CA ASP A 58 3.66 2.13 0.46
C ASP A 58 4.86 1.18 0.37
N ASN A 59 4.75 0.16 -0.47
CA ASN A 59 5.75 -0.90 -0.64
C ASN A 59 6.25 -0.94 -2.09
N GLU A 60 7.47 -0.45 -2.33
CA GLU A 60 8.08 -0.46 -3.67
C GLU A 60 8.47 -1.88 -4.13
N PRO A 61 9.16 -2.71 -3.33
CA PRO A 61 9.51 -4.09 -3.73
C PRO A 61 8.32 -4.94 -4.18
N MET A 62 7.15 -4.79 -3.55
CA MET A 62 5.93 -5.48 -3.95
C MET A 62 5.57 -5.22 -5.42
N LEU A 63 5.80 -4.00 -5.92
CA LEU A 63 5.47 -3.59 -7.28
C LEU A 63 6.47 -4.10 -8.33
N TRP A 64 7.65 -4.55 -7.92
CA TRP A 64 8.70 -4.97 -8.85
C TRP A 64 8.47 -6.40 -9.35
N GLY A 65 7.79 -7.24 -8.57
CA GLY A 65 7.60 -8.66 -8.89
C GLY A 65 8.92 -9.46 -8.81
N ASN A 66 8.89 -10.72 -9.23
CA ASN A 66 9.98 -11.66 -8.95
C ASN A 66 11.16 -11.61 -9.95
N TYR A 67 10.93 -11.15 -11.18
CA TYR A 67 11.96 -11.01 -12.22
C TYR A 67 12.16 -9.53 -12.54
N ASN A 68 12.82 -8.82 -11.64
CA ASN A 68 13.06 -7.38 -11.76
C ASN A 68 14.55 -7.04 -11.77
N GLY A 69 14.91 -5.98 -12.50
CA GLY A 69 16.12 -5.21 -12.26
C GLY A 69 15.79 -3.98 -11.42
N THR A 70 16.80 -3.16 -11.07
CA THR A 70 16.58 -1.92 -10.31
C THR A 70 15.80 -0.88 -11.15
N PRO A 71 14.56 -0.53 -10.79
CA PRO A 71 13.80 0.46 -11.55
C PRO A 71 14.39 1.86 -11.38
N HIS A 72 14.32 2.69 -12.41
CA HIS A 72 14.72 4.10 -12.31
C HIS A 72 13.83 4.86 -11.30
N LYS A 73 12.53 4.52 -11.25
CA LYS A 73 11.56 5.11 -10.32
C LYS A 73 10.40 4.15 -10.12
N THR A 74 9.93 4.04 -8.88
CA THR A 74 8.70 3.34 -8.52
C THR A 74 7.72 4.30 -7.87
N ILE A 75 6.46 4.26 -8.32
CA ILE A 75 5.36 5.03 -7.73
C ILE A 75 4.52 4.06 -6.91
N THR A 76 4.59 4.16 -5.57
CA THR A 76 3.73 3.37 -4.68
C THR A 76 2.27 3.74 -4.84
N ILE A 77 1.36 2.87 -4.38
CA ILE A 77 -0.09 3.15 -4.38
C ILE A 77 -0.35 4.47 -3.64
N ARG A 78 0.29 4.67 -2.49
CA ARG A 78 0.25 5.91 -1.71
C ARG A 78 0.66 7.12 -2.53
N LYS A 79 1.86 7.10 -3.13
CA LYS A 79 2.37 8.21 -3.96
C LYS A 79 1.46 8.50 -5.16
N GLY A 80 0.89 7.45 -5.77
CA GLY A 80 -0.08 7.55 -6.85
C GLY A 80 -1.35 8.29 -6.43
N ILE A 81 -1.93 7.93 -5.28
CA ILE A 81 -3.11 8.58 -4.70
C ILE A 81 -2.78 10.03 -4.30
N GLU A 82 -1.66 10.26 -3.61
CA GLU A 82 -1.15 11.59 -3.21
C GLU A 82 -1.00 12.53 -4.41
N SER A 83 -0.71 12.01 -5.60
CA SER A 83 -0.62 12.82 -6.83
C SER A 83 -1.98 13.30 -7.37
N LYS A 84 -3.10 12.78 -6.86
CA LYS A 84 -4.46 13.04 -7.36
C LYS A 84 -5.38 13.75 -6.37
N VAL A 85 -5.00 13.84 -5.10
CA VAL A 85 -5.79 14.49 -4.04
C VAL A 85 -4.91 15.43 -3.21
N THR A 86 -5.52 16.39 -2.50
CA THR A 86 -4.77 17.30 -1.62
C THR A 86 -4.12 16.53 -0.47
N LYS A 87 -2.80 16.67 -0.31
CA LYS A 87 -1.96 15.89 0.63
C LYS A 87 -2.47 15.89 2.08
N ASN A 88 -3.04 16.99 2.55
CA ASN A 88 -3.55 17.13 3.94
C ASN A 88 -4.80 16.28 4.25
N LYS A 89 -5.27 15.47 3.30
CA LYS A 89 -6.47 14.65 3.43
C LYS A 89 -6.20 13.15 3.49
N ILE A 90 -4.94 12.70 3.42
CA ILE A 90 -4.61 11.27 3.39
C ILE A 90 -4.06 10.83 4.74
N LEU A 91 -4.70 9.84 5.34
CA LEU A 91 -4.17 9.04 6.45
C LEU A 91 -3.55 7.76 5.86
N TYR A 92 -2.45 7.31 6.45
CA TYR A 92 -1.77 6.08 6.08
C TYR A 92 -1.59 5.22 7.31
N ASP A 93 -1.87 3.93 7.18
CA ASP A 93 -1.53 2.92 8.19
C ASP A 93 -1.15 1.61 7.51
N LYS A 94 -0.03 1.00 7.89
CA LYS A 94 0.36 -0.32 7.37
C LYS A 94 -0.60 -1.40 7.89
N SER A 95 -1.14 -1.23 9.11
CA SER A 95 -2.01 -2.14 9.86
C SER A 95 -1.42 -3.52 10.16
N SER A 96 -1.01 -4.28 9.15
CA SER A 96 -0.46 -5.63 9.30
C SER A 96 0.72 -5.86 8.34
N ASP A 97 1.59 -6.80 8.69
CA ASP A 97 2.70 -7.25 7.84
C ASP A 97 2.26 -8.34 6.85
N LEU A 98 3.02 -8.52 5.76
CA LEU A 98 2.77 -9.58 4.76
C LEU A 98 3.11 -10.97 5.31
N VAL A 99 4.21 -11.02 6.07
CA VAL A 99 4.68 -12.19 6.78
C VAL A 99 5.14 -11.72 8.15
N GLU A 100 4.74 -12.45 9.17
CA GLU A 100 5.20 -12.20 10.51
C GLU A 100 6.55 -12.91 10.68
N GLU A 101 7.65 -12.13 10.77
CA GLU A 101 8.99 -12.69 11.03
C GLU A 101 9.16 -13.14 12.49
N LYS A 102 8.17 -12.88 13.34
CA LYS A 102 8.20 -13.17 14.78
C LYS A 102 7.06 -14.08 15.18
N ILE A 103 7.35 -15.12 15.96
CA ILE A 103 6.26 -15.92 16.52
C ILE A 103 5.58 -15.10 17.63
N THR A 104 4.36 -14.65 17.37
CA THR A 104 3.49 -14.08 18.40
C THR A 104 3.09 -15.19 19.37
N LYS A 105 3.82 -15.32 20.48
CA LYS A 105 3.40 -16.15 21.61
C LYS A 105 2.38 -15.39 22.43
N THR A 106 1.17 -15.93 22.50
CA THR A 106 0.13 -15.36 23.35
C THR A 106 0.49 -15.50 24.83
N TYR A 107 0.33 -14.43 25.59
CA TYR A 107 0.37 -14.48 27.05
C TYR A 107 -0.97 -14.90 27.65
N PHE A 108 -1.99 -15.23 26.84
CA PHE A 108 -3.37 -15.49 27.31
C PHE A 108 -3.47 -16.57 28.39
N ASP A 109 -2.64 -17.60 28.32
CA ASP A 109 -2.59 -18.65 29.35
C ASP A 109 -1.82 -18.27 30.62
N GLN A 110 -1.08 -17.16 30.58
CA GLN A 110 -0.23 -16.65 31.65
C GLN A 110 -0.85 -15.44 32.37
N ILE A 111 -2.00 -14.94 31.89
CA ILE A 111 -2.65 -13.78 32.49
C ILE A 111 -3.43 -14.24 33.72
N SER A 112 -3.25 -13.51 34.81
CA SER A 112 -4.04 -13.65 36.03
C SER A 112 -4.44 -12.29 36.56
N PHE A 113 -5.60 -12.22 37.21
CA PHE A 113 -6.04 -11.05 37.95
C PHE A 113 -6.53 -11.49 39.33
N GLU A 114 -6.02 -10.86 40.39
CA GLU A 114 -6.36 -11.19 41.79
C GLU A 114 -6.19 -12.69 42.15
N GLY A 115 -5.21 -13.37 41.54
CA GLY A 115 -4.91 -14.78 41.79
C GLY A 115 -5.68 -15.77 40.92
N GLU A 116 -6.65 -15.31 40.14
CA GLU A 116 -7.45 -16.16 39.24
C GLU A 116 -6.97 -16.05 37.79
N LYS A 117 -7.05 -17.15 37.04
CA LYS A 117 -6.68 -17.18 35.61
C LYS A 117 -7.63 -16.27 34.82
N GLY A 118 -7.07 -15.36 34.04
CA GLY A 118 -7.81 -14.44 33.19
C GLY A 118 -7.41 -12.98 33.38
N MET A 119 -8.26 -12.09 32.89
CA MET A 119 -8.03 -10.64 32.89
C MET A 119 -9.29 -9.91 33.33
N LYS A 120 -9.13 -8.86 34.11
CA LYS A 120 -10.20 -7.90 34.41
C LYS A 120 -10.23 -6.86 33.30
N ALA A 121 -11.38 -6.77 32.62
CA ALA A 121 -11.68 -5.65 31.74
C ALA A 121 -12.66 -4.72 32.45
N THR A 122 -12.37 -3.42 32.43
CA THR A 122 -13.29 -2.38 32.92
C THR A 122 -13.54 -1.40 31.77
N TYR A 123 -14.80 -1.04 31.59
CA TYR A 123 -15.24 -0.16 30.51
C TYR A 123 -15.86 1.09 31.11
N TRP A 124 -15.54 2.23 30.50
CA TRP A 124 -16.11 3.52 30.87
C TRP A 124 -16.71 4.19 29.65
N ASN A 125 -17.77 4.95 29.86
CA ASN A 125 -18.41 5.78 28.85
C ASN A 125 -17.80 7.20 28.79
N ASN A 126 -16.72 7.44 29.53
CA ASN A 126 -16.02 8.71 29.61
C ASN A 126 -14.49 8.50 29.49
N PRO A 127 -13.74 9.49 28.97
CA PRO A 127 -12.28 9.42 28.85
C PRO A 127 -11.55 9.40 30.20
N ASP A 128 -12.17 9.96 31.25
CA ASP A 128 -11.58 10.14 32.57
C ASP A 128 -11.54 8.84 33.39
N ARG A 129 -12.23 7.79 32.93
CA ARG A 129 -12.31 6.45 33.55
C ARG A 129 -12.93 6.49 34.95
N GLU A 130 -13.94 7.32 35.11
CA GLU A 130 -14.65 7.51 36.38
C GLU A 130 -16.02 6.83 36.37
N GLY A 131 -16.45 6.30 37.52
CA GLY A 131 -17.70 5.56 37.72
C GLY A 131 -17.58 4.43 38.74
#